data_AF-A0A5C3N5J4-F1
#
_entry.id   AF-A0A5C3N5J4-F1
#
_cell.length_a   1.000
_cell.length_b   1.000
_cell.length_c   1.000
_cell.angle_alpha   90.00
_cell.angle_beta   90.00
_cell.angle_gamma   90.00
#
_symmetry.space_group_name_H-M   'P 1'
#
loop_
_entity.id
_entity.type
_entity.pdbx_description
1 polymer ?
#
loop_
_entity_poly.entity_id
_entity_poly.type
_entity_poly.pdbx_seq_one_letter_code
_entity_poly.pdbx_strand_id
1 'polypeptide(L)'
;MAETFDSTTTPRQTIQSFADLPTDVIDYILDFLSPRALPKACLLNKAIGVLAQKALYRDLFMPSPNRMLKCCETLLSNPAIAAVVRTVSVRFSANTETQSRSFYGVVEATFLSLPDVLALEILVSAPEFVHILAKCRWPRLHRFQSFLPTLPELLQFMGHHPTLHTTFFSWDYAELSTLPHIHLPNMEKFIGPAPLVPLVVPGSQADAVQIVSRSSNTQLEAALAAVQGCTVPVTAFSMLIEDWNFDQLHLVSTYLPHLTDLNIRNSWAGSEKSSSHMIFLRTIGPLLKNFTSLQNLTLNSEDKDHDDLSLFLSLLDIEAVIVGGFGLSCPQLSTCTMPSDTTWFKLQSCVWIPQNNRPKGRAWMRYVLDTGIHPVVKNLDDGTAEVIMASIRKVLEDNPEWYGERADWDDDWAESDNESDSGYGYENVVREPLEDGEDEDADEDEDEDDEDDWETTDGEDQSDEAASEEEDGEGGDHHEEQVGTI
;
A
#
# COMPACT_ATOMS: atom_id res chain seq x y z
N MET A 1 -31.56 -30.22 47.03
CA MET A 1 -30.63 -29.29 47.69
C MET A 1 -30.71 -28.01 46.91
N ALA A 2 -31.37 -27.00 47.48
CA ALA A 2 -31.60 -25.70 46.87
C ALA A 2 -30.65 -24.70 47.53
N GLU A 3 -29.68 -24.21 46.77
CA GLU A 3 -28.78 -23.14 47.22
C GLU A 3 -29.51 -21.81 47.09
N THR A 4 -29.86 -21.23 48.23
CA THR A 4 -30.36 -19.87 48.38
C THR A 4 -29.23 -18.90 48.09
N PHE A 5 -29.27 -18.28 46.90
CA PHE A 5 -28.44 -17.13 46.55
C PHE A 5 -28.88 -15.91 47.37
N ASP A 6 -28.11 -15.61 48.40
CA ASP A 6 -28.33 -14.46 49.28
C ASP A 6 -27.97 -13.17 48.54
N SER A 7 -28.97 -12.34 48.26
CA SER A 7 -28.83 -11.12 47.46
C SER A 7 -28.33 -9.96 48.34
N THR A 8 -27.08 -10.03 48.79
CA THR A 8 -26.43 -8.89 49.46
C THR A 8 -26.15 -7.80 48.44
N THR A 9 -27.06 -6.82 48.38
CA THR A 9 -26.99 -5.66 47.50
C THR A 9 -25.87 -4.75 48.01
N THR A 10 -24.70 -4.79 47.39
CA THR A 10 -23.61 -3.86 47.68
C THR A 10 -24.01 -2.43 47.32
N PRO A 11 -23.80 -1.44 48.20
CA PRO A 11 -24.17 -0.06 47.92
C PRO A 11 -23.37 0.44 46.70
N ARG A 12 -24.08 0.97 45.69
CA ARG A 12 -23.47 1.66 44.55
C ARG A 12 -22.67 2.85 45.06
N GLN A 13 -21.35 2.77 45.03
CA GLN A 13 -20.48 3.92 45.26
C GLN A 13 -20.72 4.93 44.14
N THR A 14 -21.24 6.10 44.50
CA THR A 14 -21.31 7.24 43.60
C THR A 14 -19.89 7.79 43.44
N ILE A 15 -19.36 7.75 42.21
CA ILE A 15 -18.08 8.37 41.85
C ILE A 15 -18.28 9.88 42.01
N GLN A 16 -17.61 10.50 42.99
CA GLN A 16 -17.80 11.93 43.31
C GLN A 16 -16.76 12.81 42.60
N SER A 17 -15.61 12.24 42.24
CA SER A 17 -14.53 12.93 41.54
C SER A 17 -13.98 12.08 40.40
N PHE A 18 -13.55 12.74 39.32
CA PHE A 18 -12.80 12.09 38.23
C PHE A 18 -11.48 11.46 38.74
N ALA A 19 -10.93 11.97 39.85
CA ALA A 19 -9.75 11.41 40.50
C ALA A 19 -10.00 10.06 41.20
N ASP A 20 -11.27 9.67 41.39
CA ASP A 20 -11.64 8.38 41.98
C ASP A 20 -11.66 7.26 40.92
N LEU A 21 -11.51 7.60 39.64
CA LEU A 21 -11.42 6.62 38.57
C LEU A 21 -10.08 5.85 38.64
N PRO A 22 -10.09 4.53 38.40
CA PRO A 22 -8.86 3.78 38.20
C PRO A 22 -7.99 4.39 37.08
N THR A 23 -6.67 4.38 37.26
CA THR A 23 -5.73 5.04 36.33
C THR A 23 -5.80 4.50 34.93
N ASP A 24 -6.08 3.20 34.77
CA ASP A 24 -6.32 2.52 33.49
C ASP A 24 -7.55 3.06 32.77
N VAL A 25 -8.62 3.40 33.50
CA VAL A 25 -9.82 4.03 32.91
C VAL A 25 -9.51 5.46 32.46
N ILE A 26 -8.72 6.21 33.24
CA ILE A 26 -8.30 7.57 32.86
C ILE A 26 -7.41 7.52 31.62
N ASP A 27 -6.40 6.64 31.61
CA ASP A 27 -5.52 6.43 30.45
C ASP A 27 -6.35 6.07 29.21
N TYR A 28 -7.32 5.17 29.34
CA TYR A 28 -8.24 4.82 28.26
C TYR A 28 -9.06 6.02 27.77
N ILE A 29 -9.58 6.87 28.66
CA ILE A 29 -10.30 8.10 28.27
C ILE A 29 -9.37 9.06 27.50
N LEU A 30 -8.14 9.22 27.97
CA LEU A 30 -7.14 10.09 27.35
C LEU A 30 -6.78 9.62 25.93
N ASP A 31 -6.84 8.31 25.66
CA ASP A 31 -6.57 7.73 24.34
C ASP A 31 -7.61 8.14 23.27
N PHE A 32 -8.82 8.54 23.67
CA PHE A 32 -9.84 9.07 22.75
C PHE A 32 -9.79 10.59 22.58
N LEU A 33 -8.92 11.29 23.31
CA LEU A 33 -8.77 12.73 23.14
C LEU A 33 -7.99 13.03 21.86
N SER A 34 -8.46 14.02 21.10
CA SER A 34 -7.68 14.52 19.97
C SER A 34 -6.30 15.02 20.43
N PRO A 35 -5.25 14.89 19.60
CA PRO A 35 -3.91 15.40 19.93
C PRO A 35 -3.89 16.88 20.32
N ARG A 36 -4.84 17.68 19.82
CA ARG A 36 -5.01 19.11 20.14
C ARG A 36 -5.57 19.35 21.55
N ALA A 37 -6.29 18.39 22.12
CA ALA A 37 -6.91 18.50 23.45
C ALA A 37 -5.98 18.07 24.58
N LEU A 38 -5.04 17.13 24.33
CA LEU A 38 -4.12 16.60 25.32
C LEU A 38 -3.29 17.68 26.06
N PRO A 39 -2.74 18.72 25.39
CA PRO A 39 -2.04 19.80 26.11
C PRO A 39 -2.93 20.54 27.10
N LYS A 40 -4.24 20.69 26.82
CA LYS A 40 -5.19 21.30 27.76
C LYS A 40 -5.46 20.36 28.93
N ALA A 41 -5.58 19.06 28.68
CA ALA A 41 -5.74 18.05 29.73
C ALA A 41 -4.54 18.04 30.70
N CYS A 42 -3.32 18.26 30.19
CA CYS A 42 -2.11 18.40 31.01
C CYS A 42 -2.21 19.52 32.06
N LEU A 43 -3.05 20.54 31.83
CA LEU A 43 -3.18 21.72 32.69
C LEU A 43 -4.32 21.63 33.71
N LEU A 44 -5.18 20.61 33.64
CA LEU A 44 -6.40 20.53 34.47
C LEU A 44 -6.09 20.34 35.96
N ASN A 45 -5.33 19.30 36.30
CA ASN A 45 -4.83 19.05 37.66
C ASN A 45 -3.57 18.18 37.61
N LYS A 46 -2.83 18.07 38.72
CA LYS A 46 -1.54 17.37 38.74
C LYS A 46 -1.63 15.87 38.41
N ALA A 47 -2.67 15.18 38.88
CA ALA A 47 -2.81 13.74 38.70
C ALA A 47 -3.15 13.40 37.24
N ILE A 48 -4.18 14.06 36.69
CA ILE A 48 -4.52 13.97 35.26
C ILE A 48 -3.36 14.50 34.42
N GLY A 49 -2.67 15.53 34.87
CA GLY A 49 -1.59 16.16 34.14
C GLY A 49 -0.46 15.21 33.79
N VAL A 50 -0.07 14.35 34.76
CA VAL A 50 0.95 13.31 34.52
C VAL A 50 0.47 12.27 33.51
N LEU A 51 -0.78 11.80 33.62
CA LEU A 51 -1.33 10.79 32.69
C LEU A 51 -1.53 11.38 31.28
N ALA A 52 -2.07 12.59 31.19
CA ALA A 52 -2.23 13.33 29.93
C ALA A 52 -0.88 13.61 29.26
N GLN A 53 0.17 13.89 30.04
CA GLN A 53 1.52 14.04 29.50
C GLN A 53 2.04 12.72 28.94
N LYS A 54 1.76 11.58 29.59
CA LYS A 54 2.10 10.27 29.03
C LYS A 54 1.40 10.05 27.70
N ALA A 55 0.08 10.27 27.63
CA ALA A 55 -0.70 10.15 26.40
C ALA A 55 -0.18 11.09 25.30
N LEU A 56 0.16 12.33 25.64
CA LEU A 56 0.66 13.35 24.69
C LEU A 56 1.99 12.93 24.02
N TYR A 57 2.90 12.32 24.77
CA TYR A 57 4.23 11.96 24.28
C TYR A 57 4.37 10.49 23.88
N ARG A 58 3.33 9.67 24.10
CA ARG A 58 3.35 8.26 23.72
C ARG A 58 3.53 8.08 22.21
N ASP A 59 2.84 8.90 21.43
CA ASP A 59 2.80 8.80 19.97
C ASP A 59 3.33 10.11 19.35
N LEU A 60 4.62 10.10 18.97
CA LEU A 60 5.30 11.28 18.45
C LEU A 60 5.12 11.38 16.94
N PHE A 61 4.57 12.52 16.51
CA PHE A 61 4.46 12.88 15.10
C PHE A 61 5.27 14.14 14.80
N MET A 62 6.24 14.01 13.90
CA MET A 62 7.21 15.07 13.57
C MET A 62 7.09 15.46 12.08
N PRO A 63 6.18 16.42 11.75
CA PRO A 63 5.88 16.77 10.36
C PRO A 63 6.89 17.75 9.71
N SER A 64 7.89 18.21 10.47
CA SER A 64 8.91 19.14 9.96
C SER A 64 10.21 19.06 10.77
N PRO A 65 11.37 19.41 10.18
CA PRO A 65 12.65 19.39 10.87
C PRO A 65 12.67 20.27 12.13
N ASN A 66 12.12 21.49 12.06
CA ASN A 66 12.08 22.39 13.21
C ASN A 66 11.26 21.84 14.39
N ARG A 67 10.14 21.16 14.11
CA ARG A 67 9.33 20.51 15.16
C ARG A 67 10.03 19.28 15.70
N MET A 68 10.69 18.50 14.84
CA MET A 68 11.50 17.37 15.23
C MET A 68 12.61 17.81 16.19
N LEU A 69 13.39 18.83 15.84
CA LEU A 69 14.49 19.33 16.67
C LEU A 69 14.00 19.75 18.06
N LYS A 70 12.94 20.58 18.15
CA LYS A 70 12.35 21.02 19.42
C LYS A 70 11.82 19.84 20.25
N CYS A 71 11.20 18.86 19.59
CA CYS A 71 10.73 17.64 20.25
C CYS A 71 11.91 16.85 20.83
N CYS A 72 12.95 16.62 20.02
CA CYS A 72 14.18 15.95 20.43
C CYS A 72 14.86 16.64 21.62
N GLU A 73 15.04 17.96 21.57
CA GLU A 73 15.59 18.76 22.69
C GLU A 73 14.76 18.61 23.97
N THR A 74 13.43 18.60 23.84
CA THR A 74 12.51 18.41 24.96
C THR A 74 12.67 17.01 25.58
N LEU A 75 12.78 15.96 24.76
CA LEU A 75 12.94 14.58 25.22
C LEU A 75 14.29 14.36 25.90
N LEU A 76 15.38 14.91 25.33
CA LEU A 76 16.70 14.88 25.93
C LEU A 76 16.74 15.59 27.30
N SER A 77 16.02 16.70 27.42
CA SER A 77 15.92 17.46 28.67
C SER A 77 15.02 16.77 29.72
N ASN A 78 14.18 15.81 29.31
CA ASN A 78 13.19 15.17 30.18
C ASN A 78 13.16 13.65 29.99
N PRO A 79 14.10 12.90 30.62
CA PRO A 79 14.19 11.44 30.48
C PRO A 79 12.92 10.68 30.87
N ALA A 80 12.14 11.20 31.83
CA ALA A 80 10.87 10.60 32.22
C ALA A 80 9.82 10.63 31.09
N ILE A 81 9.87 11.65 30.22
CA ILE A 81 9.02 11.75 29.03
C ILE A 81 9.56 10.84 27.92
N ALA A 82 10.88 10.81 27.70
CA ALA A 82 11.49 9.90 26.73
C ALA A 82 11.12 8.43 27.00
N ALA A 83 11.01 8.04 28.28
CA ALA A 83 10.65 6.68 28.69
C ALA A 83 9.22 6.26 28.32
N VAL A 84 8.32 7.19 28.01
CA VAL A 84 6.90 6.89 27.69
C VAL A 84 6.61 6.88 26.20
N VAL A 85 7.57 7.29 25.36
CA VAL A 85 7.47 7.22 23.90
C VAL A 85 7.33 5.77 23.46
N ARG A 86 6.36 5.48 22.60
CA ARG A 86 6.07 4.15 22.03
C ARG A 86 6.06 4.18 20.51
N THR A 87 5.53 5.24 19.92
CA THR A 87 5.50 5.40 18.47
C THR A 87 6.29 6.64 18.07
N VAL A 88 7.14 6.50 17.05
CA VAL A 88 7.89 7.61 16.45
C VAL A 88 7.58 7.65 14.96
N SER A 89 7.01 8.75 14.50
CA SER A 89 6.70 8.98 13.09
C SER A 89 7.33 10.29 12.60
N VAL A 90 8.24 10.18 11.64
CA VAL A 90 8.94 11.31 10.99
C VAL A 90 8.43 11.41 9.57
N ARG A 91 7.79 12.53 9.22
CA ARG A 91 7.20 12.74 7.89
C ARG A 91 7.42 14.17 7.43
N PHE A 92 8.31 14.39 6.48
CA PHE A 92 8.49 15.70 5.84
C PHE A 92 9.09 15.52 4.44
N SER A 93 8.74 16.43 3.53
CA SER A 93 9.21 16.37 2.15
C SER A 93 10.68 16.76 2.05
N ALA A 94 11.39 16.11 1.11
CA ALA A 94 12.83 16.23 0.86
C ALA A 94 13.28 17.61 0.32
N ASN A 95 12.35 18.54 0.07
CA ASN A 95 12.69 19.91 -0.34
C ASN A 95 13.37 20.75 0.75
N THR A 96 13.56 20.19 1.95
CA THR A 96 14.38 20.83 2.96
C THR A 96 15.84 20.61 2.60
N GLU A 97 16.57 21.69 2.35
CA GLU A 97 18.03 21.71 2.27
C GLU A 97 18.66 20.73 3.27
N THR A 98 19.79 20.12 2.88
CA THR A 98 20.51 19.16 3.71
C THR A 98 20.68 19.73 5.12
N GLN A 99 20.07 19.04 6.09
CA GLN A 99 20.08 19.52 7.47
C GLN A 99 21.51 19.48 8.00
N SER A 100 21.83 20.40 8.91
CA SER A 100 23.18 20.48 9.47
C SER A 100 23.56 19.19 10.21
N ARG A 101 24.86 18.91 10.30
CA ARG A 101 25.37 17.79 11.12
C ARG A 101 24.93 17.88 12.58
N SER A 102 24.77 19.09 13.12
CA SER A 102 24.29 19.31 14.48
C SER A 102 22.83 18.87 14.66
N PHE A 103 21.98 19.09 13.66
CA PHE A 103 20.59 18.61 13.67
C PHE A 103 20.53 17.09 13.85
N TYR A 104 21.23 16.34 13.00
CA TYR A 104 21.26 14.87 13.09
C TYR A 104 21.92 14.36 14.37
N GLY A 105 22.89 15.11 14.94
CA GLY A 105 23.47 14.80 16.24
C GLY A 105 22.43 14.82 17.38
N VAL A 106 21.51 15.79 17.38
CA VAL A 106 20.43 15.87 18.38
C VAL A 106 19.39 14.77 18.17
N VAL A 107 19.04 14.47 16.92
CA VAL A 107 18.14 13.35 16.56
C VAL A 107 18.73 12.03 17.04
N GLU A 108 20.01 11.77 16.73
CA GLU A 108 20.71 10.55 17.13
C GLU A 108 20.69 10.36 18.65
N ALA A 109 21.12 11.39 19.39
CA ALA A 109 21.14 11.36 20.84
C ALA A 109 19.75 11.08 21.42
N THR A 110 18.70 11.66 20.81
CA THR A 110 17.32 11.43 21.23
C THR A 110 16.90 9.99 20.97
N PHE A 111 17.10 9.46 19.76
CA PHE A 111 16.65 8.12 19.38
C PHE A 111 17.32 7.04 20.24
N LEU A 112 18.62 7.22 20.54
CA LEU A 112 19.36 6.36 21.46
C LEU A 112 18.86 6.42 22.91
N SER A 113 18.17 7.49 23.30
CA SER A 113 17.60 7.66 24.65
C SER A 113 16.20 7.07 24.82
N LEU A 114 15.55 6.61 23.73
CA LEU A 114 14.21 6.03 23.78
C LEU A 114 14.29 4.53 24.09
N PRO A 115 13.85 4.06 25.27
CA PRO A 115 14.11 2.68 25.70
C PRO A 115 13.10 1.65 25.15
N ASP A 116 11.90 2.09 24.76
CA ASP A 116 10.74 1.19 24.61
C ASP A 116 9.88 1.56 23.39
N VAL A 117 10.53 1.88 22.27
CA VAL A 117 9.85 2.14 20.99
C VAL A 117 9.25 0.83 20.46
N LEU A 118 7.96 0.86 20.15
CA LEU A 118 7.17 -0.25 19.61
C LEU A 118 6.97 -0.13 18.10
N ALA A 119 6.83 1.10 17.59
CA ALA A 119 6.64 1.38 16.18
C ALA A 119 7.48 2.58 15.72
N LEU A 120 8.13 2.41 14.58
CA LEU A 120 8.93 3.43 13.94
C LEU A 120 8.50 3.62 12.48
N GLU A 121 8.20 4.85 12.11
CA GLU A 121 7.90 5.27 10.74
C GLU A 121 8.82 6.41 10.32
N ILE A 122 9.64 6.19 9.30
CA ILE A 122 10.52 7.21 8.71
C ILE A 122 10.12 7.40 7.26
N LEU A 123 9.26 8.38 7.00
CA LEU A 123 8.75 8.72 5.66
C LEU A 123 9.44 9.98 5.12
N VAL A 124 10.78 9.94 5.11
CA VAL A 124 11.63 11.01 4.59
C VAL A 124 12.75 10.41 3.75
N SER A 125 13.21 11.14 2.75
CA SER A 125 14.33 10.73 1.87
C SER A 125 15.65 11.31 2.37
N ALA A 126 16.01 11.02 3.62
CA ALA A 126 17.23 11.54 4.27
C ALA A 126 18.14 10.38 4.70
N PRO A 127 19.18 10.02 3.92
CA PRO A 127 20.01 8.84 4.16
C PRO A 127 20.74 8.85 5.51
N GLU A 128 20.94 10.02 6.13
CA GLU A 128 21.56 10.15 7.44
C GLU A 128 20.80 9.37 8.53
N PHE A 129 19.48 9.23 8.40
CA PHE A 129 18.69 8.41 9.33
C PHE A 129 19.12 6.95 9.32
N VAL A 130 19.60 6.41 8.20
CA VAL A 130 20.06 5.03 8.13
C VAL A 130 21.21 4.79 9.11
N HIS A 131 22.17 5.71 9.17
CA HIS A 131 23.30 5.63 10.09
C HIS A 131 22.90 5.82 11.56
N ILE A 132 21.88 6.64 11.82
CA ILE A 132 21.31 6.80 13.16
C ILE A 132 20.63 5.50 13.61
N LEU A 133 19.77 4.94 12.76
CA LEU A 133 19.02 3.71 13.04
C LEU A 133 19.94 2.52 13.28
N ALA A 134 21.04 2.38 12.54
CA ALA A 134 22.04 1.32 12.75
C ALA A 134 22.58 1.23 14.18
N LYS A 135 22.55 2.34 14.93
CA LYS A 135 23.00 2.44 16.33
C LYS A 135 21.86 2.16 17.34
N CYS A 136 20.62 2.27 16.91
CA CYS A 136 19.45 2.13 17.78
C CYS A 136 19.15 0.67 18.11
N ARG A 137 18.69 0.41 19.34
CA ARG A 137 18.28 -0.91 19.82
C ARG A 137 17.00 -0.78 20.61
N TRP A 138 15.91 -1.30 20.06
CA TRP A 138 14.58 -1.25 20.67
C TRP A 138 14.03 -2.67 20.77
N PRO A 139 14.26 -3.38 21.89
CA PRO A 139 13.93 -4.80 22.02
C PRO A 139 12.46 -5.15 21.74
N ARG A 140 11.56 -4.16 21.86
CA ARG A 140 10.12 -4.29 21.67
C ARG A 140 9.61 -3.66 20.36
N LEU A 141 10.50 -3.38 19.41
CA LEU A 141 10.11 -2.85 18.11
C LEU A 141 9.39 -3.94 17.31
N HIS A 142 8.10 -3.73 17.09
CA HIS A 142 7.22 -4.67 16.38
C HIS A 142 6.85 -4.18 14.97
N ARG A 143 6.88 -2.87 14.73
CA ARG A 143 6.56 -2.29 13.43
C ARG A 143 7.67 -1.35 12.97
N PHE A 144 8.10 -1.55 11.73
CA PHE A 144 9.06 -0.69 11.07
C PHE A 144 8.59 -0.32 9.67
N GLN A 145 8.57 0.98 9.37
CA GLN A 145 8.24 1.49 8.05
C GLN A 145 9.24 2.56 7.66
N SER A 146 9.83 2.42 6.47
CA SER A 146 10.92 3.29 6.04
C SER A 146 10.83 3.64 4.56
N PHE A 147 11.08 4.91 4.25
CA PHE A 147 11.30 5.42 2.91
C PHE A 147 12.79 5.65 2.60
N LEU A 148 13.65 5.34 3.56
CA LEU A 148 15.09 5.44 3.43
C LEU A 148 15.62 4.46 2.38
N PRO A 149 16.72 4.80 1.69
CA PRO A 149 17.38 3.87 0.78
C PRO A 149 17.80 2.59 1.51
N THR A 150 17.64 1.47 0.83
CA THR A 150 18.03 0.16 1.37
C THR A 150 19.54 -0.02 1.32
N LEU A 151 20.21 0.35 2.42
CA LEU A 151 21.66 0.21 2.62
C LEU A 151 21.98 -0.95 3.59
N PRO A 152 23.22 -1.49 3.60
CA PRO A 152 23.62 -2.54 4.53
C PRO A 152 23.33 -2.22 6.00
N GLU A 153 23.51 -0.96 6.41
CA GLU A 153 23.26 -0.46 7.76
C GLU A 153 21.78 -0.54 8.16
N LEU A 154 20.87 -0.35 7.19
CA LEU A 154 19.43 -0.47 7.42
C LEU A 154 19.04 -1.93 7.67
N LEU A 155 19.58 -2.85 6.88
CA LEU A 155 19.39 -4.28 7.11
C LEU A 155 20.03 -4.73 8.41
N GLN A 156 21.21 -4.20 8.74
CA GLN A 156 21.86 -4.45 10.03
C GLN A 156 20.97 -3.98 11.18
N PHE A 157 20.38 -2.78 11.09
CA PHE A 157 19.39 -2.30 12.05
C PHE A 157 18.27 -3.33 12.23
N MET A 158 17.67 -3.82 11.15
CA MET A 158 16.57 -4.80 11.23
C MET A 158 17.01 -6.14 11.81
N GLY A 159 18.21 -6.61 11.49
CA GLY A 159 18.78 -7.83 12.08
C GLY A 159 18.93 -7.76 13.61
N HIS A 160 18.97 -6.56 14.21
CA HIS A 160 18.95 -6.39 15.65
C HIS A 160 17.55 -6.47 16.29
N HIS A 161 16.49 -6.56 15.48
CA HIS A 161 15.09 -6.47 15.93
C HIS A 161 14.29 -7.72 15.49
N PRO A 162 14.56 -8.90 16.08
CA PRO A 162 13.83 -10.13 15.75
C PRO A 162 12.35 -10.10 16.19
N THR A 163 11.93 -9.07 16.92
CA THR A 163 10.55 -8.83 17.37
C THR A 163 9.68 -8.12 16.33
N LEU A 164 10.23 -7.77 15.17
CA LEU A 164 9.47 -7.17 14.07
C LEU A 164 8.39 -8.13 13.54
N HIS A 165 7.14 -7.66 13.56
CA HIS A 165 5.97 -8.33 12.95
C HIS A 165 5.63 -7.71 11.60
N THR A 166 5.79 -6.39 11.43
CA THR A 166 5.48 -5.69 10.18
C THR A 166 6.65 -4.86 9.72
N THR A 167 7.06 -5.06 8.47
CA THR A 167 8.14 -4.28 7.83
C THR A 167 7.65 -3.67 6.52
N PHE A 168 7.94 -2.38 6.31
CA PHE A 168 7.70 -1.67 5.06
C PHE A 168 8.98 -0.99 4.56
N PHE A 169 9.29 -1.15 3.27
CA PHE A 169 10.40 -0.49 2.58
C PHE A 169 9.93 0.28 1.35
N SER A 170 10.61 1.39 1.04
CA SER A 170 10.47 2.09 -0.24
C SER A 170 11.18 1.36 -1.38
N TRP A 171 11.05 1.94 -2.57
CA TRP A 171 11.51 1.38 -3.83
C TRP A 171 12.98 1.72 -4.12
N ASP A 172 13.59 2.56 -3.29
CA ASP A 172 14.97 3.01 -3.48
C ASP A 172 15.93 2.00 -2.82
N TYR A 173 16.70 1.31 -3.65
CA TYR A 173 17.70 0.35 -3.20
C TYR A 173 18.98 0.48 -4.01
N ALA A 174 20.11 0.41 -3.31
CA ALA A 174 21.43 0.28 -3.92
C ALA A 174 21.65 -1.16 -4.44
N GLU A 175 22.81 -1.44 -5.03
CA GLU A 175 23.17 -2.76 -5.55
C GLU A 175 23.01 -3.88 -4.50
N LEU A 176 21.97 -4.69 -4.68
CA LEU A 176 21.52 -5.68 -3.70
C LEU A 176 22.42 -6.90 -3.56
N SER A 177 23.26 -7.18 -4.55
CA SER A 177 24.16 -8.34 -4.58
C SER A 177 25.14 -8.37 -3.41
N THR A 178 25.34 -7.23 -2.74
CA THR A 178 26.25 -7.06 -1.61
C THR A 178 25.56 -7.10 -0.24
N LEU A 179 24.22 -7.12 -0.22
CA LEU A 179 23.45 -7.00 1.01
C LEU A 179 23.40 -8.32 1.78
N PRO A 180 23.55 -8.29 3.12
CA PRO A 180 23.48 -9.50 3.93
C PRO A 180 22.05 -10.01 4.06
N HIS A 181 21.89 -11.34 4.16
CA HIS A 181 20.64 -11.94 4.59
C HIS A 181 20.37 -11.62 6.06
N ILE A 182 19.12 -11.32 6.39
CA ILE A 182 18.66 -11.10 7.76
C ILE A 182 17.54 -12.08 8.11
N HIS A 183 17.47 -12.46 9.38
CA HIS A 183 16.47 -13.42 9.86
C HIS A 183 15.45 -12.71 10.77
N LEU A 184 14.20 -12.68 10.35
CA LEU A 184 13.09 -12.07 11.09
C LEU A 184 12.02 -13.13 11.43
N PRO A 185 12.23 -13.92 12.50
CA PRO A 185 11.41 -15.10 12.77
C PRO A 185 9.95 -14.79 13.13
N ASN A 186 9.64 -13.57 13.58
CA ASN A 186 8.29 -13.15 13.97
C ASN A 186 7.61 -12.23 12.95
N MET A 187 8.23 -12.00 11.80
CA MET A 187 7.64 -11.14 10.77
C MET A 187 6.42 -11.83 10.18
N GLU A 188 5.25 -11.20 10.31
CA GLU A 188 3.95 -11.64 9.78
C GLU A 188 3.62 -10.94 8.46
N LYS A 189 4.03 -9.67 8.33
CA LYS A 189 3.72 -8.84 7.15
C LYS A 189 4.97 -8.19 6.57
N PHE A 190 5.23 -8.47 5.29
CA PHE A 190 6.28 -7.83 4.51
C PHE A 190 5.68 -6.92 3.43
N ILE A 191 6.16 -5.68 3.33
CA ILE A 191 5.86 -4.77 2.23
C ILE A 191 7.19 -4.21 1.73
N GLY A 192 7.54 -4.43 0.47
CA GLY A 192 8.79 -3.92 -0.08
C GLY A 192 9.08 -4.35 -1.51
N PRO A 193 10.24 -3.96 -2.07
CA PRO A 193 10.64 -4.35 -3.40
C PRO A 193 10.96 -5.87 -3.48
N ALA A 194 10.61 -6.50 -4.60
CA ALA A 194 10.79 -7.95 -4.82
C ALA A 194 12.22 -8.41 -4.54
N PRO A 195 13.26 -7.67 -4.97
CA PRO A 195 14.63 -8.09 -4.73
C PRO A 195 15.06 -8.13 -3.25
N LEU A 196 14.33 -7.52 -2.32
CA LEU A 196 14.59 -7.67 -0.88
C LEU A 196 13.99 -8.95 -0.28
N VAL A 197 13.00 -9.54 -0.95
CA VAL A 197 12.30 -10.72 -0.44
C VAL A 197 13.27 -11.88 -0.15
N PRO A 198 14.22 -12.25 -1.04
CA PRO A 198 15.20 -13.31 -0.76
C PRO A 198 16.14 -13.01 0.43
N LEU A 199 16.31 -11.74 0.80
CA LEU A 199 17.20 -11.32 1.87
C LEU A 199 16.52 -11.31 3.24
N VAL A 200 15.20 -11.11 3.30
CA VAL A 200 14.46 -10.80 4.53
C VAL A 200 13.39 -11.84 4.88
N VAL A 201 12.70 -12.38 3.88
CA VAL A 201 11.48 -13.20 4.07
C VAL A 201 11.75 -14.66 4.44
N PRO A 202 12.78 -15.36 3.90
CA PRO A 202 13.03 -16.76 4.24
C PRO A 202 13.16 -17.02 5.74
N GLY A 203 12.45 -18.05 6.22
CA GLY A 203 12.43 -18.45 7.63
C GLY A 203 11.56 -17.56 8.55
N SER A 204 10.84 -16.57 8.00
CA SER A 204 9.87 -15.76 8.76
C SER A 204 8.52 -16.46 8.96
N GLN A 205 7.63 -15.83 9.71
CA GLN A 205 6.22 -16.21 9.87
C GLN A 205 5.31 -15.40 8.94
N ALA A 206 5.82 -14.93 7.80
CA ALA A 206 5.06 -14.01 6.97
C ALA A 206 3.89 -14.76 6.34
N ASP A 207 2.66 -14.31 6.63
CA ASP A 207 1.43 -14.81 6.00
C ASP A 207 0.89 -13.83 4.94
N ALA A 208 1.36 -12.58 4.99
CA ALA A 208 1.04 -11.51 4.06
C ALA A 208 2.30 -10.87 3.44
N VAL A 209 2.42 -10.97 2.12
CA VAL A 209 3.56 -10.41 1.36
C VAL A 209 3.06 -9.44 0.29
N GLN A 210 3.55 -8.21 0.32
CA GLN A 210 3.28 -7.19 -0.69
C GLN A 210 4.57 -6.75 -1.38
N ILE A 211 4.63 -6.95 -2.69
CA ILE A 211 5.74 -6.55 -3.54
C ILE A 211 5.43 -5.21 -4.22
N VAL A 212 6.31 -4.22 -4.08
CA VAL A 212 6.06 -2.83 -4.50
C VAL A 212 7.04 -2.32 -5.57
N SER A 213 7.57 -3.19 -6.44
CA SER A 213 8.64 -2.81 -7.38
C SER A 213 8.39 -3.18 -8.85
N ARG A 214 9.01 -2.38 -9.73
CA ARG A 214 9.20 -2.61 -11.16
C ARG A 214 10.17 -3.79 -11.39
N SER A 215 9.73 -4.99 -11.03
CA SER A 215 10.60 -6.15 -11.08
C SER A 215 10.51 -6.85 -12.42
N SER A 216 11.67 -7.25 -12.94
CA SER A 216 11.72 -8.21 -14.04
C SER A 216 11.10 -9.54 -13.59
N ASN A 217 10.64 -10.35 -14.55
CA ASN A 217 10.11 -11.68 -14.25
C ASN A 217 11.09 -12.53 -13.44
N THR A 218 12.40 -12.42 -13.72
CA THR A 218 13.46 -13.12 -12.97
C THR A 218 13.54 -12.69 -11.50
N GLN A 219 13.40 -11.39 -11.21
CA GLN A 219 13.41 -10.90 -9.83
C GLN A 219 12.14 -11.32 -9.08
N LEU A 220 10.98 -11.25 -9.74
CA LEU A 220 9.73 -11.73 -9.16
C LEU A 220 9.78 -13.23 -8.89
N GLU A 221 10.30 -14.03 -9.82
CA GLU A 221 10.47 -15.47 -9.63
C GLU A 221 11.38 -15.78 -8.44
N ALA A 222 12.54 -15.12 -8.34
CA ALA A 222 13.44 -15.27 -7.19
C ALA A 222 12.76 -14.90 -5.87
N ALA A 223 11.96 -13.82 -5.86
CA ALA A 223 11.18 -13.42 -4.70
C ALA A 223 10.14 -14.49 -4.33
N LEU A 224 9.36 -14.98 -5.29
CA LEU A 224 8.33 -16.01 -5.06
C LEU A 224 8.93 -17.34 -4.58
N ALA A 225 10.07 -17.74 -5.14
CA ALA A 225 10.83 -18.90 -4.66
C ALA A 225 11.29 -18.72 -3.21
N ALA A 226 11.75 -17.52 -2.83
CA ALA A 226 12.12 -17.21 -1.46
C ALA A 226 10.93 -17.18 -0.49
N VAL A 227 9.74 -16.75 -0.95
CA VAL A 227 8.50 -16.77 -0.15
C VAL A 227 8.12 -18.19 0.26
N GLN A 228 8.39 -19.20 -0.58
CA GLN A 228 8.17 -20.60 -0.21
C GLN A 228 9.03 -21.07 0.98
N GLY A 229 10.08 -20.31 1.33
CA GLY A 229 10.91 -20.53 2.51
C GLY A 229 10.32 -20.01 3.82
N CYS A 230 9.10 -19.46 3.84
CA CYS A 230 8.42 -19.06 5.07
C CYS A 230 8.08 -20.29 5.94
N THR A 231 8.03 -20.09 7.25
CA THR A 231 7.65 -21.13 8.23
C THR A 231 6.15 -21.38 8.28
N VAL A 232 5.35 -20.42 7.81
CA VAL A 232 3.90 -20.52 7.64
C VAL A 232 3.53 -20.34 6.17
N PRO A 233 2.42 -20.93 5.68
CA PRO A 233 1.95 -20.68 4.32
C PRO A 233 1.54 -19.22 4.13
N VAL A 234 2.02 -18.59 3.05
CA VAL A 234 1.54 -17.27 2.64
C VAL A 234 0.13 -17.41 2.08
N THR A 235 -0.81 -16.70 2.70
CA THR A 235 -2.23 -16.71 2.35
C THR A 235 -2.65 -15.44 1.62
N ALA A 236 -1.99 -14.31 1.92
CA ALA A 236 -2.23 -13.03 1.26
C ALA A 236 -1.02 -12.57 0.46
N PHE A 237 -1.21 -12.30 -0.82
CA PHE A 237 -0.18 -11.76 -1.69
C PHE A 237 -0.69 -10.52 -2.41
N SER A 238 0.13 -9.48 -2.46
CA SER A 238 -0.14 -8.28 -3.23
C SER A 238 1.05 -7.87 -4.07
N MET A 239 0.80 -7.35 -5.26
CA MET A 239 1.83 -6.80 -6.13
C MET A 239 1.37 -5.50 -6.78
N LEU A 240 2.26 -4.52 -6.82
CA LEU A 240 2.14 -3.32 -7.63
C LEU A 240 2.87 -3.54 -8.96
N ILE A 241 2.15 -3.43 -10.07
CA ILE A 241 2.66 -3.62 -11.43
C ILE A 241 2.51 -2.33 -12.24
N GLU A 242 3.36 -2.16 -13.24
CA GLU A 242 3.28 -1.01 -14.17
C GLU A 242 2.33 -1.27 -15.35
N ASP A 243 2.23 -2.52 -15.76
CA ASP A 243 1.39 -2.98 -16.85
C ASP A 243 0.86 -4.38 -16.53
N TRP A 244 -0.28 -4.70 -17.10
CA TRP A 244 -0.94 -5.99 -17.00
C TRP A 244 -0.12 -7.08 -17.68
N ASN A 245 0.73 -7.76 -16.90
CA ASN A 245 1.63 -8.80 -17.39
C ASN A 245 1.15 -10.21 -16.99
N PHE A 246 0.79 -11.01 -18.01
CA PHE A 246 0.32 -12.38 -17.82
C PHE A 246 1.38 -13.32 -17.22
N ASP A 247 2.65 -13.16 -17.60
CA ASP A 247 3.74 -14.01 -17.14
C ASP A 247 3.96 -13.86 -15.63
N GLN A 248 3.81 -12.64 -15.10
CA GLN A 248 3.91 -12.38 -13.67
C GLN A 248 2.80 -13.08 -12.89
N LEU A 249 1.56 -13.04 -13.38
CA LEU A 249 0.46 -13.77 -12.75
C LEU A 249 0.66 -15.28 -12.87
N HIS A 250 1.20 -15.77 -13.99
CA HIS A 250 1.53 -17.18 -14.14
C HIS A 250 2.55 -17.62 -13.08
N LEU A 251 3.64 -16.85 -12.88
CA LEU A 251 4.61 -17.09 -11.81
C LEU A 251 3.94 -17.14 -10.43
N VAL A 252 3.11 -16.15 -10.09
CA VAL A 252 2.38 -16.14 -8.81
C VAL A 252 1.53 -17.40 -8.64
N SER A 253 0.80 -17.81 -9.67
CA SER A 253 -0.05 -19.00 -9.65
C SER A 253 0.74 -20.31 -9.49
N THR A 254 1.97 -20.35 -10.02
CA THR A 254 2.86 -21.51 -9.97
C THR A 254 3.52 -21.64 -8.59
N TYR A 255 4.01 -20.53 -8.02
CA TYR A 255 4.74 -20.57 -6.76
C TYR A 255 3.83 -20.50 -5.52
N LEU A 256 2.66 -19.86 -5.62
CA LEU A 256 1.72 -19.63 -4.52
C LEU A 256 0.29 -20.16 -4.83
N PRO A 257 0.11 -21.46 -5.10
CA PRO A 257 -1.19 -22.03 -5.48
C PRO A 257 -2.23 -22.09 -4.34
N HIS A 258 -1.83 -21.79 -3.11
CA HIS A 258 -2.67 -21.86 -1.91
C HIS A 258 -3.08 -20.49 -1.36
N LEU A 259 -2.88 -19.40 -2.11
CA LEU A 259 -3.35 -18.07 -1.71
C LEU A 259 -4.86 -18.05 -1.47
N THR A 260 -5.29 -17.33 -0.45
CA THR A 260 -6.69 -16.95 -0.20
C THR A 260 -6.99 -15.56 -0.73
N ASP A 261 -6.00 -14.67 -0.70
CA ASP A 261 -6.13 -13.27 -1.06
C ASP A 261 -5.04 -12.88 -2.07
N LEU A 262 -5.45 -12.45 -3.26
CA LEU A 262 -4.55 -11.96 -4.31
C LEU A 262 -4.95 -10.53 -4.68
N ASN A 263 -4.05 -9.57 -4.48
CA ASN A 263 -4.27 -8.16 -4.81
C ASN A 263 -3.23 -7.63 -5.79
N ILE A 264 -3.64 -7.44 -7.05
CA ILE A 264 -2.81 -6.90 -8.12
C ILE A 264 -3.26 -5.46 -8.38
N ARG A 265 -2.35 -4.52 -8.15
CA ARG A 265 -2.57 -3.10 -8.38
C ARG A 265 -1.73 -2.67 -9.57
N ASN A 266 -2.36 -2.04 -10.55
CA ASN A 266 -1.69 -1.44 -11.68
C ASN A 266 -1.56 0.07 -11.47
N SER A 267 -0.33 0.56 -11.28
CA SER A 267 -0.01 1.98 -11.07
C SER A 267 0.13 2.74 -12.40
N TRP A 268 -0.85 2.55 -13.29
CA TRP A 268 -0.81 2.99 -14.68
C TRP A 268 -0.58 4.50 -14.81
N ALA A 269 0.64 4.91 -15.16
CA ALA A 269 1.00 6.34 -15.31
C ALA A 269 1.02 6.83 -16.77
N GLY A 270 0.73 5.99 -17.77
CA GLY A 270 0.90 6.31 -19.20
C GLY A 270 -0.39 6.38 -20.00
N SER A 271 -0.67 7.46 -20.72
CA SER A 271 -1.97 7.71 -21.37
C SER A 271 -2.38 6.77 -22.54
N GLU A 272 -1.57 5.79 -22.96
CA GLU A 272 -1.68 5.26 -24.35
C GLU A 272 -2.24 3.84 -24.57
N LYS A 273 -2.71 3.05 -23.59
CA LYS A 273 -3.09 1.64 -23.88
C LYS A 273 -4.26 1.05 -23.06
N SER A 274 -5.44 1.66 -23.12
CA SER A 274 -6.68 1.07 -22.54
C SER A 274 -7.00 -0.36 -23.04
N SER A 275 -6.57 -0.74 -24.25
CA SER A 275 -6.90 -2.05 -24.84
C SER A 275 -6.19 -3.25 -24.20
N SER A 276 -5.05 -3.08 -23.53
CA SER A 276 -4.30 -4.20 -22.94
C SER A 276 -5.01 -4.83 -21.75
N HIS A 277 -5.71 -4.01 -20.97
CA HIS A 277 -6.41 -4.45 -19.76
C HIS A 277 -7.52 -5.46 -20.07
N MET A 278 -8.36 -5.22 -21.07
CA MET A 278 -9.42 -6.16 -21.44
C MET A 278 -8.89 -7.50 -21.94
N ILE A 279 -7.75 -7.49 -22.63
CA ILE A 279 -7.08 -8.72 -23.06
C ILE A 279 -6.58 -9.47 -21.83
N PHE A 280 -5.93 -8.78 -20.89
CA PHE A 280 -5.47 -9.36 -19.64
C PHE A 280 -6.62 -10.02 -18.85
N LEU A 281 -7.72 -9.32 -18.61
CA LEU A 281 -8.86 -9.89 -17.87
C LEU A 281 -9.41 -11.16 -18.52
N ARG A 282 -9.42 -11.24 -19.85
CA ARG A 282 -9.88 -12.44 -20.56
C ARG A 282 -8.86 -13.59 -20.47
N THR A 283 -7.57 -13.28 -20.38
CA THR A 283 -6.51 -14.29 -20.33
C THR A 283 -6.28 -14.84 -18.93
N ILE A 284 -6.60 -14.12 -17.84
CA ILE A 284 -6.33 -14.63 -16.49
C ILE A 284 -7.21 -15.82 -16.09
N GLY A 285 -8.39 -15.97 -16.69
CA GLY A 285 -9.37 -17.01 -16.33
C GLY A 285 -8.77 -18.41 -16.25
N PRO A 286 -8.06 -18.92 -17.27
CA PRO A 286 -7.33 -20.19 -17.21
C PRO A 286 -6.31 -20.31 -16.07
N LEU A 287 -5.57 -19.25 -15.74
CA LEU A 287 -4.58 -19.26 -14.65
C LEU A 287 -5.25 -19.38 -13.28
N LEU A 288 -6.48 -18.86 -13.13
CA LEU A 288 -7.19 -18.93 -11.85
C LEU A 288 -7.45 -20.37 -11.39
N LYS A 289 -7.42 -21.35 -12.31
CA LYS A 289 -7.53 -22.79 -12.02
C LYS A 289 -6.38 -23.34 -11.19
N ASN A 290 -5.22 -22.67 -11.24
CA ASN A 290 -4.03 -23.08 -10.48
C ASN A 290 -4.15 -22.70 -9.01
N PHE A 291 -5.01 -21.74 -8.65
CA PHE A 291 -5.25 -21.40 -7.26
C PHE A 291 -6.32 -22.31 -6.66
N THR A 292 -5.89 -23.10 -5.68
CA THR A 292 -6.73 -24.10 -5.01
C THR A 292 -7.60 -23.52 -3.90
N SER A 293 -7.22 -22.36 -3.34
CA SER A 293 -7.82 -21.78 -2.14
C SER A 293 -8.19 -20.30 -2.29
N LEU A 294 -8.09 -19.72 -3.49
CA LEU A 294 -8.28 -18.29 -3.70
C LEU A 294 -9.74 -17.92 -3.48
N GLN A 295 -9.98 -17.02 -2.54
CA GLN A 295 -11.31 -16.54 -2.14
C GLN A 295 -11.54 -15.10 -2.55
N ASN A 296 -10.49 -14.28 -2.53
CA ASN A 296 -10.56 -12.84 -2.79
C ASN A 296 -9.54 -12.47 -3.87
N LEU A 297 -10.03 -11.96 -4.99
CA LEU A 297 -9.21 -11.42 -6.08
C LEU A 297 -9.46 -9.93 -6.21
N THR A 298 -8.43 -9.12 -6.04
CA THR A 298 -8.49 -7.67 -6.24
C THR A 298 -7.62 -7.30 -7.42
N LEU A 299 -8.23 -6.72 -8.45
CA LEU A 299 -7.57 -6.15 -9.61
C LEU A 299 -7.88 -4.65 -9.59
N ASN A 300 -6.90 -3.83 -9.19
CA ASN A 300 -7.09 -2.38 -9.13
C ASN A 300 -6.30 -1.70 -10.23
N SER A 301 -6.87 -0.65 -10.81
CA SER A 301 -6.16 0.28 -11.68
C SER A 301 -6.34 1.68 -11.13
N GLU A 302 -5.31 2.53 -11.26
CA GLU A 302 -5.41 3.95 -10.91
C GLU A 302 -6.17 4.78 -11.95
N ASP A 303 -6.67 4.17 -13.03
CA ASP A 303 -7.47 4.85 -14.04
C ASP A 303 -8.77 5.37 -13.40
N LYS A 304 -8.91 6.70 -13.38
CA LYS A 304 -9.98 7.38 -12.68
C LYS A 304 -11.30 7.23 -13.43
N ASP A 305 -12.37 7.26 -12.65
CA ASP A 305 -13.76 7.05 -13.04
C ASP A 305 -14.15 7.58 -14.43
N HIS A 306 -14.89 6.77 -15.17
CA HIS A 306 -15.71 7.26 -16.27
C HIS A 306 -16.94 7.97 -15.70
N ASP A 307 -17.11 9.24 -16.02
CA ASP A 307 -18.29 10.04 -15.65
C ASP A 307 -19.56 9.61 -16.40
N ASP A 308 -19.40 8.96 -17.57
CA ASP A 308 -20.53 8.47 -18.36
C ASP A 308 -21.11 7.18 -17.76
N LEU A 309 -22.26 7.32 -17.09
CA LEU A 309 -23.00 6.21 -16.51
C LEU A 309 -23.35 5.13 -17.54
N SER A 310 -23.67 5.47 -18.80
CA SER A 310 -24.03 4.50 -19.82
C SER A 310 -22.84 3.63 -20.23
N LEU A 311 -21.67 4.24 -20.39
CA LEU A 311 -20.43 3.50 -20.65
C LEU A 311 -20.06 2.63 -19.45
N PHE A 312 -20.26 3.14 -18.24
CA PHE A 312 -19.99 2.38 -17.03
C PHE A 312 -20.92 1.17 -16.86
N LEU A 313 -22.22 1.30 -17.12
CA LEU A 313 -23.16 0.17 -17.11
C LEU A 313 -22.77 -0.90 -18.13
N SER A 314 -22.32 -0.48 -19.32
CA SER A 314 -21.83 -1.41 -20.35
C SER A 314 -20.54 -2.11 -19.91
N LEU A 315 -19.66 -1.42 -19.18
CA LEU A 315 -18.46 -2.01 -18.58
C LEU A 315 -18.82 -3.06 -17.52
N LEU A 316 -19.78 -2.76 -16.64
CA LEU A 316 -20.25 -3.73 -15.64
C LEU A 316 -20.87 -4.98 -16.27
N ASP A 317 -21.58 -4.84 -17.40
CA ASP A 317 -22.08 -6.00 -18.14
C ASP A 317 -20.95 -6.91 -18.62
N ILE A 318 -19.84 -6.31 -19.07
CA ILE A 318 -18.65 -7.04 -19.52
C ILE A 318 -17.95 -7.69 -18.32
N GLU A 319 -17.77 -6.96 -17.23
CA GLU A 319 -17.16 -7.48 -16.00
C GLU A 319 -17.97 -8.64 -15.43
N ALA A 320 -19.30 -8.55 -15.38
CA ALA A 320 -20.19 -9.62 -14.91
C ALA A 320 -19.92 -10.95 -15.64
N VAL A 321 -19.72 -10.90 -16.96
CA VAL A 321 -19.38 -12.08 -17.77
C VAL A 321 -17.98 -12.59 -17.43
N ILE A 322 -17.01 -11.69 -17.25
CA ILE A 322 -15.62 -12.04 -16.90
C ILE A 322 -15.54 -12.69 -15.52
N VAL A 323 -16.12 -12.08 -14.48
CA VAL A 323 -16.13 -12.65 -13.12
C VAL A 323 -16.92 -13.95 -13.06
N GLY A 324 -17.99 -14.10 -13.87
CA GLY A 324 -18.67 -15.37 -14.10
C GLY A 324 -17.72 -16.45 -14.59
N GLY A 325 -16.87 -16.13 -15.57
CA GLY A 325 -15.79 -17.00 -16.03
C GLY A 325 -14.74 -17.30 -14.96
N PHE A 326 -14.36 -16.31 -14.14
CA PHE A 326 -13.42 -16.49 -13.03
C PHE A 326 -13.97 -17.47 -11.99
N GLY A 327 -15.24 -17.33 -11.61
CA GLY A 327 -15.91 -18.23 -10.65
C GLY A 327 -16.03 -19.67 -11.13
N LEU A 328 -16.05 -19.91 -12.44
CA LEU A 328 -15.99 -21.24 -13.04
C LEU A 328 -14.57 -21.83 -13.00
N SER A 329 -13.56 -21.00 -13.26
CA SER A 329 -12.15 -21.42 -13.21
C SER A 329 -11.65 -21.63 -11.78
N CYS A 330 -12.08 -20.80 -10.83
CA CYS A 330 -11.73 -20.88 -9.42
C CYS A 330 -13.02 -20.94 -8.59
N PRO A 331 -13.54 -22.15 -8.30
CA PRO A 331 -14.80 -22.30 -7.56
C PRO A 331 -14.80 -21.72 -6.15
N GLN A 332 -13.63 -21.62 -5.50
CA GLN A 332 -13.46 -21.04 -4.17
C GLN A 332 -13.54 -19.51 -4.16
N LEU A 333 -13.39 -18.86 -5.34
CA LEU A 333 -13.46 -17.41 -5.44
C LEU A 333 -14.84 -16.95 -5.02
N SER A 334 -14.89 -16.05 -4.04
CA SER A 334 -16.10 -15.55 -3.39
C SER A 334 -16.29 -14.05 -3.62
N THR A 335 -15.19 -13.31 -3.68
CA THR A 335 -15.17 -11.87 -3.98
C THR A 335 -14.17 -11.57 -5.09
N CYS A 336 -14.53 -10.62 -5.95
CA CYS A 336 -13.65 -10.14 -7.01
C CYS A 336 -13.81 -8.63 -7.19
N THR A 337 -12.80 -7.84 -6.84
CA THR A 337 -12.75 -6.42 -7.18
C THR A 337 -12.10 -6.26 -8.55
N MET A 338 -12.82 -5.61 -9.45
CA MET A 338 -12.38 -5.35 -10.82
C MET A 338 -11.83 -3.93 -10.95
N PRO A 339 -11.09 -3.61 -12.03
CA PRO A 339 -10.46 -2.30 -12.15
C PRO A 339 -11.41 -1.11 -12.29
N SER A 340 -12.71 -1.35 -12.48
CA SER A 340 -13.77 -0.34 -12.30
C SER A 340 -14.02 0.09 -10.84
N ASP A 341 -13.20 -0.38 -9.89
CA ASP A 341 -13.40 -0.31 -8.43
C ASP A 341 -14.69 -1.00 -7.96
N THR A 342 -15.31 -1.84 -8.81
CA THR A 342 -16.50 -2.60 -8.44
C THR A 342 -16.10 -3.94 -7.83
N THR A 343 -16.48 -4.15 -6.57
CA THR A 343 -16.39 -5.45 -5.91
C THR A 343 -17.60 -6.30 -6.25
N TRP A 344 -17.37 -7.48 -6.82
CA TRP A 344 -18.38 -8.46 -7.17
C TRP A 344 -18.42 -9.57 -6.11
N PHE A 345 -19.63 -9.98 -5.72
CA PHE A 345 -19.89 -11.09 -4.80
C PHE A 345 -20.49 -12.27 -5.54
N LYS A 346 -19.95 -13.46 -5.27
CA LYS A 346 -20.49 -14.70 -5.80
C LYS A 346 -21.77 -15.08 -5.06
N LEU A 347 -22.87 -15.13 -5.78
CA LEU A 347 -24.14 -15.62 -5.25
C LEU A 347 -24.26 -17.14 -5.41
N GLN A 348 -23.96 -17.63 -6.62
CA GLN A 348 -23.97 -19.05 -6.99
C GLN A 348 -22.84 -19.32 -7.99
N SER A 349 -22.60 -20.59 -8.36
CA SER A 349 -21.42 -21.06 -9.12
C SER A 349 -20.89 -20.11 -10.21
N CYS A 350 -21.76 -19.50 -11.02
CA CYS A 350 -21.40 -18.52 -12.06
C CYS A 350 -22.15 -17.19 -11.97
N VAL A 351 -22.94 -16.95 -10.93
CA VAL A 351 -23.77 -15.75 -10.77
C VAL A 351 -23.08 -14.82 -9.80
N TRP A 352 -22.77 -13.63 -10.27
CA TRP A 352 -22.08 -12.58 -9.52
C TRP A 352 -22.90 -11.31 -9.55
N ILE A 353 -22.91 -10.59 -8.43
CA ILE A 353 -23.58 -9.29 -8.31
C ILE A 353 -22.59 -8.27 -7.75
N PRO A 354 -22.61 -7.01 -8.21
CA PRO A 354 -21.74 -5.97 -7.69
C PRO A 354 -22.17 -5.55 -6.28
N GLN A 355 -21.23 -5.02 -5.51
CA GLN A 355 -21.49 -4.44 -4.20
C GLN A 355 -22.42 -3.23 -4.36
N ASN A 356 -23.50 -3.25 -3.59
CA ASN A 356 -24.54 -2.22 -3.67
C ASN A 356 -24.21 -0.96 -2.81
N ASN A 357 -23.05 -0.91 -2.15
CA ASN A 357 -22.65 0.29 -1.39
C ASN A 357 -22.14 1.42 -2.31
N ARG A 358 -21.82 1.11 -3.58
CA ARG A 358 -21.41 2.09 -4.59
C ARG A 358 -22.59 2.46 -5.50
N PRO A 359 -22.79 3.75 -5.85
CA PRO A 359 -23.93 4.20 -6.66
C PRO A 359 -24.04 3.50 -8.00
N LYS A 360 -22.89 3.25 -8.64
CA LYS A 360 -22.82 2.63 -9.95
C LYS A 360 -23.23 1.15 -9.93
N GLY A 361 -22.79 0.39 -8.92
CA GLY A 361 -23.26 -0.97 -8.67
C GLY A 361 -24.77 -1.02 -8.43
N ARG A 362 -25.32 -0.04 -7.70
CA ARG A 362 -26.78 0.07 -7.50
C ARG A 362 -27.54 0.32 -8.79
N ALA A 363 -27.06 1.25 -9.61
CA ALA A 363 -27.67 1.59 -10.89
C ALA A 363 -27.73 0.36 -11.80
N TRP A 364 -26.65 -0.42 -11.86
CA TRP A 364 -26.61 -1.66 -12.61
C TRP A 364 -27.60 -2.71 -12.08
N MET A 365 -27.66 -2.90 -10.75
CA MET A 365 -28.62 -3.83 -10.14
C MET A 365 -30.07 -3.45 -10.47
N ARG A 366 -30.42 -2.16 -10.40
CA ARG A 366 -31.76 -1.69 -10.81
C ARG A 366 -32.04 -2.00 -12.28
N TYR A 367 -31.10 -1.66 -13.17
CA TYR A 367 -31.21 -1.98 -14.58
C TYR A 367 -31.46 -3.47 -14.85
N VAL A 368 -30.71 -4.36 -14.19
CA VAL A 368 -30.87 -5.82 -14.34
C VAL A 368 -32.24 -6.31 -13.84
N LEU A 369 -32.75 -5.75 -12.74
CA LEU A 369 -34.05 -6.11 -12.19
C LEU A 369 -35.21 -5.61 -13.06
N ASP A 370 -35.13 -4.37 -13.53
CA ASP A 370 -36.18 -3.72 -14.32
C ASP A 370 -36.32 -4.36 -15.70
N THR A 371 -35.19 -4.71 -16.31
CA THR A 371 -35.16 -5.34 -17.64
C THR A 371 -35.31 -6.85 -17.60
N GLY A 372 -34.94 -7.48 -16.48
CA GLY A 372 -34.78 -8.94 -16.39
C GLY A 372 -33.59 -9.48 -17.19
N ILE A 373 -32.69 -8.60 -17.68
CA ILE A 373 -31.57 -8.96 -18.56
C ILE A 373 -30.28 -8.94 -17.73
N HIS A 374 -29.92 -10.09 -17.15
CA HIS A 374 -28.59 -10.27 -16.58
C HIS A 374 -27.62 -10.80 -17.65
N PRO A 375 -26.40 -10.26 -17.82
CA PRO A 375 -25.48 -10.58 -18.93
C PRO A 375 -25.13 -12.06 -19.08
N VAL A 376 -25.02 -12.78 -17.95
CA VAL A 376 -24.78 -14.22 -17.92
C VAL A 376 -26.08 -15.02 -18.17
N VAL A 377 -27.22 -14.48 -17.74
CA VAL A 377 -28.51 -15.18 -17.74
C VAL A 377 -29.19 -15.16 -19.10
N LYS A 378 -28.93 -14.12 -19.92
CA LYS A 378 -29.54 -13.97 -21.26
C LYS A 378 -29.31 -15.15 -22.22
N ASN A 379 -28.32 -16.00 -21.92
CA ASN A 379 -27.98 -17.17 -22.71
C ASN A 379 -28.46 -18.50 -22.09
N LEU A 380 -29.17 -18.45 -20.96
CA LEU A 380 -29.72 -19.62 -20.27
C LEU A 380 -31.17 -19.87 -20.72
N ASP A 381 -31.70 -21.06 -20.45
CA ASP A 381 -33.12 -21.34 -20.64
C ASP A 381 -33.98 -20.53 -19.65
N ASP A 382 -35.23 -20.23 -20.03
CA ASP A 382 -36.16 -19.39 -19.27
C ASP A 382 -36.33 -19.85 -17.81
N GLY A 383 -36.33 -21.17 -17.57
CA GLY A 383 -36.49 -21.72 -16.22
C GLY A 383 -35.28 -21.46 -15.34
N THR A 384 -34.07 -21.74 -15.84
CA THR A 384 -32.83 -21.42 -15.12
C THR A 384 -32.69 -19.91 -14.89
N ALA A 385 -33.05 -19.11 -15.89
CA ALA A 385 -33.03 -17.66 -15.80
C ALA A 385 -33.95 -17.13 -14.69
N GLU A 386 -35.19 -17.64 -14.61
CA GLU A 386 -36.14 -17.25 -13.57
C GLU A 386 -35.63 -17.59 -12.16
N VAL A 387 -35.03 -18.78 -11.99
CA VAL A 387 -34.45 -19.20 -10.70
C VAL A 387 -33.30 -18.30 -10.25
N ILE A 388 -32.41 -17.91 -11.17
CA ILE A 388 -31.30 -17.01 -10.88
C ILE A 388 -31.83 -15.62 -10.52
N MET A 389 -32.74 -15.08 -11.31
CA MET A 389 -33.35 -13.77 -11.03
C MET A 389 -34.11 -13.76 -9.72
N ALA A 390 -34.82 -14.84 -9.39
CA ALA A 390 -35.47 -14.99 -8.08
C ALA A 390 -34.45 -15.02 -6.93
N SER A 391 -33.30 -15.69 -7.12
CA SER A 391 -32.21 -15.72 -6.14
C SER A 391 -31.61 -14.32 -5.93
N ILE A 392 -31.40 -13.56 -7.01
CA ILE A 392 -30.93 -12.17 -6.94
C ILE A 392 -31.93 -11.30 -6.17
N ARG A 393 -33.22 -11.37 -6.50
CA ARG A 393 -34.27 -10.61 -5.79
C ARG A 393 -34.29 -10.94 -4.30
N LYS A 394 -34.24 -12.23 -3.95
CA LYS A 394 -34.23 -12.68 -2.55
C LYS A 394 -33.05 -12.10 -1.77
N VAL A 395 -31.84 -12.12 -2.34
CA VAL A 395 -30.65 -11.54 -1.67
C VAL A 395 -30.84 -10.06 -1.40
N LEU A 396 -31.44 -9.34 -2.34
CA LEU A 396 -31.72 -7.91 -2.16
C LEU A 396 -32.82 -7.66 -1.12
N GLU A 397 -33.85 -8.50 -1.08
CA GLU A 397 -34.91 -8.46 -0.06
C GLU A 397 -34.36 -8.76 1.35
N ASP A 398 -33.42 -9.70 1.45
CA ASP A 398 -32.77 -10.10 2.71
C ASP A 398 -31.76 -9.04 3.21
N ASN A 399 -31.30 -8.13 2.35
CA ASN A 399 -30.32 -7.08 2.66
C ASN A 399 -30.83 -5.69 2.22
N PRO A 400 -31.91 -5.17 2.82
CA PRO A 400 -32.54 -3.92 2.39
C PRO A 400 -31.62 -2.70 2.50
N GLU A 401 -30.63 -2.74 3.38
CA GLU A 401 -29.59 -1.71 3.50
C GLU A 401 -28.70 -1.63 2.26
N TRP A 402 -28.64 -2.68 1.45
CA TRP A 402 -28.00 -2.64 0.13
C TRP A 402 -28.81 -1.76 -0.83
N TYR A 403 -30.15 -1.77 -0.69
CA TYR A 403 -31.05 -0.99 -1.54
C TYR A 403 -31.28 0.45 -1.06
N GLY A 404 -30.82 0.78 0.16
CA GLY A 404 -31.18 1.99 0.90
C GLY A 404 -31.46 3.20 0.01
N GLU A 405 -32.75 3.47 -0.21
CA GLU A 405 -33.26 4.75 -0.66
C GLU A 405 -32.93 5.77 0.42
N ARG A 406 -31.68 6.21 0.51
CA ARG A 406 -31.48 7.58 0.95
C ARG A 406 -32.15 8.41 -0.14
N ALA A 407 -33.23 9.09 0.21
CA ALA A 407 -33.93 10.02 -0.67
C ALA A 407 -33.09 11.27 -0.99
N ASP A 408 -31.87 11.35 -0.46
CA ASP A 408 -31.03 12.55 -0.44
C ASP A 408 -30.01 12.60 -1.59
N TRP A 409 -30.05 11.68 -2.56
CA TRP A 409 -29.04 11.61 -3.63
C TRP A 409 -29.23 12.64 -4.75
N ASP A 410 -30.41 13.25 -4.88
CA ASP A 410 -30.67 14.22 -5.95
C ASP A 410 -30.05 15.61 -5.66
N ASP A 411 -29.61 15.88 -4.42
CA ASP A 411 -29.07 17.21 -4.05
C ASP A 411 -27.54 17.26 -3.81
N ASP A 412 -26.84 16.13 -3.52
CA ASP A 412 -25.43 16.17 -3.07
C ASP A 412 -24.36 15.89 -4.15
N TRP A 413 -24.72 15.39 -5.34
CA TRP A 413 -23.72 15.13 -6.40
C TRP A 413 -23.10 16.39 -7.02
N ALA A 414 -23.68 17.57 -6.77
CA ALA A 414 -23.18 18.81 -7.32
C ALA A 414 -22.12 19.51 -6.45
N GLU A 415 -21.93 19.13 -5.17
CA GLU A 415 -21.11 19.93 -4.23
C GLU A 415 -20.09 19.14 -3.39
N SER A 416 -19.98 17.80 -3.51
CA SER A 416 -19.18 16.98 -2.57
C SER A 416 -17.78 16.53 -3.05
N ASP A 417 -17.23 17.09 -4.13
CA ASP A 417 -15.94 16.61 -4.69
C ASP A 417 -14.67 17.17 -4.02
N ASN A 418 -14.74 17.77 -2.82
CA ASN A 418 -13.55 18.43 -2.22
C ASN A 418 -13.10 17.95 -0.84
N GLU A 419 -13.63 16.86 -0.29
CA GLU A 419 -13.11 16.26 0.94
C GLU A 419 -13.01 14.73 0.82
N SER A 420 -12.07 14.25 -0.01
CA SER A 420 -11.62 12.86 0.07
C SER A 420 -10.74 12.69 1.32
N ASP A 421 -11.31 12.10 2.37
CA ASP A 421 -10.57 11.51 3.50
C ASP A 421 -9.77 10.30 3.00
N SER A 422 -8.59 10.56 2.42
CA SER A 422 -7.64 9.55 1.97
C SER A 422 -6.90 8.97 3.19
N GLY A 423 -7.57 8.03 3.85
CA GLY A 423 -6.92 7.05 4.71
C GLY A 423 -5.80 6.34 3.96
N TYR A 424 -4.57 6.77 4.18
CA TYR A 424 -3.32 6.25 3.63
C TYR A 424 -3.19 6.37 2.10
N GLY A 425 -3.25 7.58 1.58
CA GLY A 425 -2.81 7.93 0.22
C GLY A 425 -1.55 8.82 0.24
N TYR A 426 -0.57 8.50 -0.60
CA TYR A 426 0.51 9.42 -0.98
C TYR A 426 -0.10 10.48 -1.90
N GLU A 427 -0.68 11.53 -1.33
CA GLU A 427 -1.06 12.69 -2.12
C GLU A 427 0.19 13.56 -2.37
N ASN A 428 0.57 13.65 -3.64
CA ASN A 428 1.43 14.71 -4.13
C ASN A 428 0.72 16.03 -3.88
N VAL A 429 1.19 16.79 -2.90
CA VAL A 429 0.77 18.17 -2.65
C VAL A 429 1.17 18.99 -3.88
N VAL A 430 0.23 19.21 -4.80
CA VAL A 430 0.34 20.26 -5.80
C VAL A 430 0.25 21.58 -5.02
N ARG A 431 1.39 22.24 -4.92
CA ARG A 431 1.56 23.51 -4.21
C ARG A 431 0.93 24.59 -5.06
N GLU A 432 -0.15 25.23 -4.59
CA GLU A 432 -0.62 26.48 -5.18
C GLU A 432 0.52 27.52 -5.13
N PRO A 433 0.75 28.27 -6.22
CA PRO A 433 1.73 29.34 -6.22
C PRO A 433 1.27 30.43 -5.24
N LEU A 434 2.15 30.79 -4.32
CA LEU A 434 1.97 31.99 -3.52
C LEU A 434 2.04 33.18 -4.48
N GLU A 435 0.97 33.97 -4.53
CA GLU A 435 0.96 35.30 -5.13
C GLU A 435 1.93 36.17 -4.34
N ASP A 436 3.13 36.36 -4.89
CA ASP A 436 4.09 37.33 -4.41
C ASP A 436 3.54 38.73 -4.75
N GLY A 437 3.33 39.53 -3.71
CA GLY A 437 2.97 40.93 -3.83
C GLY A 437 4.10 41.71 -4.51
N GLU A 438 3.72 42.41 -5.57
CA GLU A 438 4.53 43.38 -6.29
C GLU A 438 4.88 44.56 -5.37
N ASP A 439 6.14 44.66 -4.97
CA ASP A 439 6.73 45.93 -4.53
C ASP A 439 7.42 46.55 -5.75
N GLU A 440 6.73 47.53 -6.35
CA GLU A 440 7.30 48.50 -7.28
C GLU A 440 8.37 49.31 -6.55
N ASP A 441 9.62 49.28 -7.03
CA ASP A 441 10.50 50.44 -6.95
C ASP A 441 11.43 50.42 -8.16
N ALA A 442 11.18 51.41 -9.02
CA ALA A 442 12.00 51.78 -10.14
C ALA A 442 13.32 52.37 -9.66
N ASP A 443 14.42 51.98 -10.30
CA ASP A 443 15.53 52.89 -10.56
C ASP A 443 16.19 52.44 -11.87
N GLU A 444 16.01 53.31 -12.87
CA GLU A 444 16.72 53.32 -14.15
C GLU A 444 18.19 53.67 -13.87
N ASP A 445 19.12 52.89 -14.38
CA ASP A 445 20.44 53.40 -14.74
C ASP A 445 20.90 52.66 -16.01
N GLU A 446 21.00 53.46 -17.07
CA GLU A 446 21.65 53.18 -18.34
C GLU A 446 23.16 52.98 -18.13
N ASP A 447 23.79 52.21 -19.03
CA ASP A 447 25.16 52.36 -19.56
C ASP A 447 25.60 51.01 -20.14
N GLU A 448 25.55 50.86 -21.46
CA GLU A 448 26.66 51.07 -22.42
C GLU A 448 27.47 49.78 -22.66
N ASP A 449 27.42 49.36 -23.92
CA ASP A 449 28.49 48.82 -24.77
C ASP A 449 29.37 47.66 -24.25
N ASP A 450 29.32 46.53 -24.96
CA ASP A 450 30.52 46.01 -25.64
C ASP A 450 30.13 44.91 -26.64
N GLU A 451 30.39 45.22 -27.91
CA GLU A 451 30.42 44.30 -29.04
C GLU A 451 31.67 43.41 -28.91
N ASP A 452 31.56 42.10 -29.12
CA ASP A 452 32.71 41.28 -29.55
C ASP A 452 32.23 40.00 -30.28
N ASP A 453 32.09 40.21 -31.59
CA ASP A 453 32.55 39.39 -32.71
C ASP A 453 33.38 38.13 -32.36
N TRP A 454 32.91 36.93 -32.75
CA TRP A 454 33.80 35.80 -33.06
C TRP A 454 33.30 35.00 -34.25
N GLU A 455 34.17 34.98 -35.25
CA GLU A 455 34.06 34.40 -36.58
C GLU A 455 33.90 32.87 -36.63
N THR A 456 33.22 32.48 -37.69
CA THR A 456 33.20 31.19 -38.38
C THR A 456 34.58 30.54 -38.57
N THR A 457 34.63 29.21 -38.41
CA THR A 457 35.64 28.39 -39.09
C THR A 457 35.00 27.14 -39.69
N ASP A 458 34.93 27.14 -41.02
CA ASP A 458 34.73 25.97 -41.87
C ASP A 458 35.97 25.09 -41.88
N GLY A 459 35.78 23.78 -42.04
CA GLY A 459 36.84 22.80 -42.22
C GLY A 459 36.34 21.58 -42.98
N GLU A 460 36.39 21.67 -44.31
CA GLU A 460 36.32 20.53 -45.24
C GLU A 460 37.72 19.90 -45.40
N ASP A 461 37.77 18.57 -45.48
CA ASP A 461 38.71 17.70 -46.22
C ASP A 461 38.57 16.27 -45.65
N GLN A 462 38.72 15.16 -46.36
CA GLN A 462 38.75 14.76 -47.76
C GLN A 462 38.67 13.21 -47.73
N SER A 463 38.30 12.62 -48.87
CA SER A 463 38.21 11.17 -49.16
C SER A 463 39.51 10.39 -48.98
N ASP A 464 39.42 9.06 -48.77
CA ASP A 464 40.09 8.08 -49.64
C ASP A 464 39.57 6.64 -49.44
N GLU A 465 39.52 5.95 -50.58
CA GLU A 465 39.08 4.58 -50.86
C GLU A 465 40.08 3.50 -50.39
N ALA A 466 39.60 2.29 -50.08
CA ALA A 466 40.24 1.03 -50.53
C ALA A 466 39.35 -0.20 -50.30
N ALA A 467 39.32 -1.06 -51.30
CA ALA A 467 38.59 -2.30 -51.43
C ALA A 467 39.35 -3.54 -50.94
N SER A 468 38.61 -4.62 -50.67
CA SER A 468 38.94 -6.07 -50.82
C SER A 468 38.03 -6.86 -49.86
N GLU A 469 37.56 -8.08 -50.06
CA GLU A 469 37.55 -9.07 -51.14
C GLU A 469 36.58 -10.18 -50.63
N GLU A 470 36.17 -11.05 -51.53
CA GLU A 470 35.34 -12.24 -51.32
C GLU A 470 36.02 -13.27 -50.39
N GLU A 471 35.24 -14.09 -49.68
CA GLU A 471 35.49 -15.53 -49.65
C GLU A 471 34.26 -16.33 -49.18
N ASP A 472 33.82 -17.21 -50.09
CA ASP A 472 32.90 -18.31 -49.89
C ASP A 472 33.47 -19.38 -48.94
N GLY A 473 32.61 -20.03 -48.17
CA GLY A 473 32.99 -21.14 -47.30
C GLY A 473 31.84 -22.11 -47.07
N GLU A 474 31.55 -22.94 -48.08
CA GLU A 474 30.79 -24.19 -47.95
C GLU A 474 31.56 -25.24 -47.12
N GLY A 475 30.81 -26.06 -46.38
CA GLY A 475 31.14 -27.47 -46.17
C GLY A 475 31.59 -27.88 -44.76
N GLY A 476 30.90 -28.85 -44.17
CA GLY A 476 31.38 -29.52 -42.96
C GLY A 476 30.36 -30.39 -42.24
N ASP A 477 30.19 -31.61 -42.74
CA ASP A 477 29.29 -32.67 -42.30
C ASP A 477 29.74 -33.38 -40.99
N HIS A 478 28.82 -34.20 -40.45
CA HIS A 478 29.00 -35.32 -39.50
C HIS A 478 29.35 -35.10 -38.00
N HIS A 479 28.40 -35.45 -37.11
CA HIS A 479 28.45 -36.77 -36.43
C HIS A 479 27.13 -37.12 -35.70
N GLU A 480 26.46 -38.19 -36.17
CA GLU A 480 25.61 -39.07 -35.37
C GLU A 480 26.48 -40.04 -34.56
N GLU A 481 26.10 -40.35 -33.32
CA GLU A 481 25.94 -41.69 -32.71
C GLU A 481 25.60 -41.53 -31.21
N GLN A 482 24.39 -41.84 -30.77
CA GLN A 482 23.85 -43.15 -30.34
C GLN A 482 23.90 -43.38 -28.81
N VAL A 483 22.67 -43.57 -28.28
CA VAL A 483 22.22 -44.63 -27.35
C VAL A 483 22.88 -44.75 -25.97
N GLY A 484 22.03 -44.60 -24.95
CA GLY A 484 22.29 -45.06 -23.58
C GLY A 484 21.01 -45.16 -22.76
N THR A 485 20.34 -46.29 -22.85
CA THR A 485 19.25 -46.77 -21.97
C THR A 485 19.74 -46.93 -20.52
N ILE A 486 18.99 -46.42 -19.55
CA ILE A 486 18.39 -47.09 -18.36
C ILE A 486 17.55 -46.05 -17.62
#